data_AF-A0A8H7PJM9-F1
#
_entry.id   AF-A0A8H7PJM9-F1
#
_cell.length_a   1.000
_cell.length_b   1.000
_cell.length_c   1.000
_cell.angle_alpha   90.00
_cell.angle_beta   90.00
_cell.angle_gamma   90.00
#
_symmetry.space_group_name_H-M   'P 1'
#
loop_
_entity.id
_entity.type
_entity.pdbx_description
1 polymer ?
#
loop_
_entity_poly.entity_id
_entity_poly.type
_entity_poly.pdbx_seq_one_letter_code
_entity_poly.pdbx_strand_id
1 'polypeptide(L)'
;MRNKAISDAKAFGDYQLECVQKQYELDSDAVEEEYQFEKQNLHDMMMAAIAEKKKQIVEDRDDIGERSSELARETAYRTASKRNLRKRTAAGLELQDRRSHGYSSRGDTPRRRAAADRSSTPLRLDAPVTGKEEDELESEFLQLKGMNTPANKKTNSAGANRR
;
A
#
# COMPACT_ATOMS: atom_id res chain seq x y z
N MET A 1 59.02 40.17 -26.67
CA MET A 1 57.96 39.25 -27.14
C MET A 1 57.81 38.02 -26.24
N ARG A 2 58.86 37.22 -25.99
CA ARG A 2 58.80 36.02 -25.12
C ARG A 2 58.26 36.26 -23.70
N ASN A 3 58.75 37.28 -22.99
CA ASN A 3 58.31 37.55 -21.62
C ASN A 3 56.83 37.93 -21.53
N LYS A 4 56.29 38.61 -22.56
CA LYS A 4 54.87 38.93 -22.66
C LYS A 4 54.05 37.65 -22.83
N ALA A 5 54.43 36.78 -23.75
CA ALA A 5 53.76 35.50 -23.94
C ALA A 5 53.75 34.61 -22.68
N ILE A 6 54.85 34.60 -21.92
CA ILE A 6 54.92 33.88 -20.63
C ILE A 6 53.98 34.51 -19.59
N SER A 7 53.93 35.84 -19.51
CA SER A 7 53.03 36.56 -18.61
C SER A 7 51.57 36.31 -18.95
N ASP A 8 51.21 36.38 -20.23
CA ASP A 8 49.86 36.17 -20.71
C ASP A 8 49.41 34.72 -20.46
N ALA A 9 50.29 33.75 -20.67
CA ALA A 9 50.03 32.33 -20.38
C ALA A 9 49.80 32.08 -18.88
N LYS A 10 50.56 32.74 -18.00
CA LYS A 10 50.34 32.65 -16.54
C LYS A 10 48.98 33.23 -16.15
N ALA A 11 48.68 34.44 -16.60
CA ALA A 11 47.41 35.09 -16.30
C ALA A 11 46.20 34.27 -16.78
N PHE A 12 46.31 33.63 -17.94
CA PHE A 12 45.26 32.73 -18.44
C PHE A 12 45.12 31.47 -17.59
N GLY A 13 46.23 30.86 -17.15
CA GLY A 13 46.20 29.71 -16.26
C GLY A 13 45.57 30.04 -14.90
N ASP A 14 45.93 31.19 -14.32
CA ASP A 14 45.37 31.66 -13.05
C ASP A 14 43.85 31.90 -13.18
N TYR A 15 43.42 32.52 -14.28
CA TYR A 15 42.00 32.73 -14.58
C TYR A 15 41.23 31.40 -14.69
N GLN A 16 41.77 30.42 -15.41
CA GLN A 16 41.13 29.11 -15.54
C GLN A 16 41.00 28.41 -14.19
N LEU A 17 42.03 28.48 -13.35
CA LEU A 17 42.00 27.90 -12.00
C LEU A 17 40.91 28.56 -11.15
N GLU A 18 40.82 29.90 -11.17
CA GLU A 18 39.80 30.65 -10.44
C GLU A 18 38.38 30.29 -10.93
N CYS A 19 38.18 30.13 -12.24
CA CYS A 19 36.89 29.69 -12.78
C CYS A 19 36.48 28.31 -12.26
N VAL A 20 37.41 27.35 -12.25
CA VAL A 20 37.12 25.99 -11.77
C VAL A 20 36.85 25.98 -10.27
N GLN A 21 37.61 26.77 -9.49
CA GLN A 21 37.39 26.91 -8.05
C GLN A 21 36.00 27.48 -7.76
N LYS A 22 35.60 28.56 -8.44
CA LYS A 22 34.26 29.14 -8.27
C LYS A 22 33.15 28.17 -8.66
N GLN A 23 33.33 27.41 -9.74
CA GLN A 23 32.35 26.40 -10.13
C GLN A 23 32.20 25.33 -9.04
N TYR A 24 33.32 24.85 -8.50
CA TYR A 24 33.31 23.88 -7.41
C TYR A 24 32.62 24.43 -6.15
N GLU A 25 32.88 25.69 -5.79
CA GLU A 25 32.21 26.33 -4.65
C GLU A 25 30.70 26.42 -4.86
N LEU A 26 30.25 26.84 -6.04
CA LEU A 26 28.82 26.90 -6.37
C LEU A 26 28.16 25.52 -6.32
N ASP A 27 28.83 24.50 -6.88
CA ASP A 27 28.31 23.12 -6.86
C ASP A 27 28.24 22.60 -5.41
N SER A 28 29.23 22.91 -4.59
CA SER A 28 29.26 22.53 -3.17
C SER A 28 28.13 23.20 -2.39
N ASP A 29 27.89 24.49 -2.61
CA ASP A 29 26.82 25.24 -1.96
C ASP A 29 25.45 24.72 -2.38
N ALA A 30 25.26 24.41 -3.67
CA ALA A 30 24.01 23.84 -4.18
C ALA A 30 23.70 22.48 -3.54
N VAL A 31 24.71 21.60 -3.44
CA VAL A 31 24.54 20.27 -2.80
C VAL A 31 24.20 20.41 -1.32
N GLU A 32 24.83 21.34 -0.60
CA GLU A 32 24.52 21.58 0.81
C GLU A 32 23.10 22.13 0.98
N GLU A 33 22.66 23.05 0.11
CA GLU A 33 21.28 23.58 0.12
C GLU A 33 20.26 22.45 -0.12
N GLU A 34 20.48 21.60 -1.12
CA GLU A 34 19.62 20.44 -1.41
C GLU A 34 19.55 19.49 -0.21
N TYR A 35 20.69 19.20 0.43
CA TYR A 35 20.74 18.35 1.61
C TYR A 35 19.93 18.94 2.78
N GLN A 36 20.09 20.24 3.08
CA GLN A 36 19.34 20.87 4.17
C GLN A 36 17.84 20.92 3.86
N PHE A 37 17.47 21.18 2.60
CA PHE A 37 16.09 21.15 2.15
C PHE A 37 15.47 19.76 2.32
N GLU A 38 16.14 18.71 1.86
CA GLU A 38 15.63 17.33 1.96
C GLU A 38 15.51 16.89 3.42
N LYS A 39 16.50 17.24 4.26
CA LYS A 39 16.44 16.99 5.70
C LYS A 39 15.24 17.66 6.36
N GLN A 40 14.97 18.92 6.03
CA GLN A 40 13.82 19.65 6.56
C GLN A 40 12.50 19.05 6.06
N ASN A 41 12.41 18.75 4.76
CA ASN A 41 11.24 18.14 4.16
C ASN A 41 10.91 16.77 4.80
N LEU A 42 11.93 15.93 5.04
CA LEU A 42 11.75 14.65 5.70
C LEU A 42 11.23 14.80 7.13
N HIS A 43 11.78 15.77 7.87
CA HIS A 43 11.30 16.09 9.22
C HIS A 43 9.83 16.50 9.20
N ASP A 44 9.43 17.36 8.26
CA ASP A 44 8.06 17.85 8.15
C ASP A 44 7.09 16.74 7.74
N MET A 45 7.48 15.88 6.80
CA MET A 45 6.73 14.68 6.43
C MET A 45 6.52 13.74 7.62
N MET A 46 7.57 13.50 8.41
CA MET A 46 7.48 12.66 9.61
C MET A 46 6.52 13.25 10.65
N MET A 47 6.62 14.56 10.90
CA MET A 47 5.73 15.24 11.83
C MET A 47 4.28 15.23 11.35
N ALA A 48 4.04 15.43 10.05
CA ALA A 48 2.71 15.32 9.45
C ALA A 48 2.14 13.90 9.60
N ALA A 49 2.94 12.85 9.35
CA ALA A 49 2.52 11.47 9.53
C ALA A 49 2.15 11.16 10.99
N ILE A 50 2.91 11.68 11.96
CA ILE A 50 2.60 11.55 13.39
C ILE A 50 1.28 12.25 13.73
N ALA A 51 1.08 13.46 13.21
CA ALA A 51 -0.16 14.22 13.42
C ALA A 51 -1.37 13.47 12.85
N GLU A 52 -1.26 12.93 11.64
CA GLU A 52 -2.33 12.14 11.02
C GLU A 52 -2.64 10.87 11.81
N LYS A 53 -1.61 10.16 12.31
CA LYS A 53 -1.82 8.98 13.17
C LYS A 53 -2.52 9.35 14.48
N LYS A 54 -2.17 10.48 15.10
CA LYS A 54 -2.86 10.97 16.31
C LYS A 54 -4.32 11.28 16.01
N LYS A 55 -4.59 11.93 14.88
CA LYS A 55 -5.96 12.25 14.44
C LYS A 55 -6.76 10.97 14.18
N GLN A 56 -6.21 10.01 13.45
CA GLN A 56 -6.87 8.72 13.20
C GLN A 56 -7.23 7.99 14.50
N ILE A 57 -6.33 7.98 15.50
CA ILE A 57 -6.61 7.34 16.80
C ILE A 57 -7.78 8.02 17.52
N VAL A 58 -7.91 9.34 17.41
CA VAL A 58 -9.02 10.08 18.00
C VAL A 58 -10.32 9.75 17.28
N GLU A 59 -10.32 9.78 15.94
CA GLU A 59 -11.49 9.43 15.11
C GLU A 59 -11.94 7.98 15.37
N ASP A 60 -11.02 7.02 15.37
CA ASP A 60 -11.32 5.61 15.66
C ASP A 60 -11.95 5.44 17.07
N ARG A 61 -11.49 6.21 18.06
CA ARG A 61 -12.04 6.15 19.41
C ARG A 61 -13.47 6.70 19.47
N ASP A 62 -13.72 7.79 18.76
CA ASP A 62 -15.04 8.42 18.72
C ASP A 62 -16.05 7.52 17.96
N ASP A 63 -15.61 6.89 16.86
CA ASP A 63 -16.37 5.90 16.10
C ASP A 63 -16.76 4.66 16.94
N ILE A 64 -15.84 4.16 17.77
CA ILE A 64 -16.12 3.03 18.68
C ILE A 64 -17.19 3.44 19.72
N GLY A 65 -17.13 4.67 20.23
CA GLY A 65 -18.12 5.22 21.16
C GLY A 65 -19.51 5.29 20.54
N GLU A 66 -19.61 5.80 19.31
CA GLU A 66 -20.87 5.93 18.60
C GLU A 66 -21.46 4.57 18.22
N ARG A 67 -20.66 3.66 17.65
CA ARG A 67 -21.10 2.29 17.34
C ARG A 67 -21.54 1.52 18.57
N SER A 68 -20.86 1.68 19.71
CA SER A 68 -21.24 1.01 20.96
C SER A 68 -22.58 1.52 21.49
N SER A 69 -22.84 2.83 21.37
CA SER A 69 -24.12 3.45 21.72
C SER A 69 -25.26 2.98 20.81
N GLU A 70 -25.01 2.89 19.50
CA GLU A 70 -25.97 2.38 18.53
C GLU A 70 -26.29 0.90 18.76
N LEU A 71 -25.28 0.07 19.01
CA LEU A 71 -25.45 -1.34 19.33
C LEU A 71 -26.26 -1.53 20.63
N ALA A 72 -25.98 -0.73 21.66
CA ALA A 72 -26.73 -0.75 22.91
C ALA A 72 -28.21 -0.38 22.69
N ARG A 73 -28.48 0.66 21.88
CA ARG A 73 -29.84 1.04 21.50
C ARG A 73 -30.55 -0.08 20.72
N GLU A 74 -29.91 -0.65 19.70
CA GLU A 74 -30.50 -1.74 18.92
C GLU A 74 -30.83 -2.96 19.80
N THR A 75 -29.93 -3.31 20.73
CA THR A 75 -30.14 -4.41 21.67
C THR A 75 -31.31 -4.13 22.61
N ALA A 76 -31.44 -2.88 23.09
CA ALA A 76 -32.58 -2.44 23.90
C ALA A 76 -33.90 -2.53 23.11
N TYR A 77 -33.92 -2.12 21.83
CA TYR A 77 -35.12 -2.23 20.99
C TYR A 77 -35.53 -3.69 20.73
N ARG A 78 -34.56 -4.58 20.46
CA ARG A 78 -34.84 -6.01 20.25
C ARG A 78 -35.34 -6.71 21.51
N THR A 79 -34.80 -6.36 22.68
CA THR A 79 -35.21 -6.95 23.98
C THR A 79 -36.55 -6.42 24.48
N ALA A 80 -36.91 -5.17 24.14
CA ALA A 80 -38.23 -4.60 24.40
C ALA A 80 -39.33 -5.24 23.51
N SER A 81 -38.98 -5.71 22.31
CA SER A 81 -39.88 -6.46 21.43
C SER A 81 -39.98 -7.93 21.83
N LYS A 82 -40.53 -8.22 23.02
CA LYS A 82 -40.85 -9.59 23.42
C LYS A 82 -42.03 -10.11 22.60
N ARG A 83 -41.75 -10.78 21.47
CA ARG A 83 -42.76 -11.64 20.82
C ARG A 83 -43.09 -12.78 21.76
N ASN A 84 -44.35 -12.89 22.16
CA ASN A 84 -44.86 -14.05 22.88
C ASN A 84 -44.57 -15.31 22.06
N LEU A 85 -43.59 -16.10 22.50
CA LEU A 85 -43.31 -17.41 21.92
C LEU A 85 -44.60 -18.23 22.05
N ARG A 86 -45.27 -18.51 20.94
CA ARG A 86 -46.43 -19.41 20.94
C ARG A 86 -45.92 -20.79 21.39
N LYS A 87 -46.47 -21.29 22.50
CA LYS A 87 -46.16 -22.62 23.02
C LYS A 87 -46.44 -23.65 21.92
N ARG A 88 -45.39 -24.26 21.37
CA ARG A 88 -45.54 -25.48 20.56
C ARG A 88 -45.88 -26.60 21.52
N THR A 89 -47.07 -27.18 21.38
CA THR A 89 -47.45 -28.41 22.07
C THR A 89 -46.45 -29.51 21.71
N ALA A 90 -46.12 -30.37 22.67
CA ALA A 90 -45.11 -31.42 22.59
C ALA A 90 -45.42 -32.56 21.59
N ALA A 91 -46.36 -32.37 20.65
CA ALA A 91 -46.73 -33.36 19.65
C ALA A 91 -45.82 -33.36 18.40
N GLY A 92 -44.88 -32.40 18.28
CA GLY A 92 -44.00 -32.28 17.12
C GLY A 92 -42.55 -32.75 17.31
N LEU A 93 -42.16 -33.21 18.51
CA LEU A 93 -40.76 -33.52 18.82
C LEU A 93 -40.37 -34.99 18.61
N GLU A 94 -41.32 -35.91 18.40
CA GLU A 94 -41.01 -37.36 18.34
C GLU A 94 -40.72 -37.91 16.93
N LEU A 95 -40.79 -37.10 15.87
CA LEU A 95 -40.65 -37.59 14.49
C LEU A 95 -39.40 -37.13 13.74
N GLN A 96 -38.43 -36.49 14.41
CA GLN A 96 -37.24 -35.94 13.74
C GLN A 96 -35.90 -36.50 14.24
N ASP A 97 -35.87 -37.70 14.83
CA ASP A 97 -34.63 -38.33 15.30
C ASP A 97 -34.11 -39.46 14.40
N ARG A 98 -34.63 -39.57 13.17
CA ARG A 98 -34.10 -40.51 12.17
C ARG A 98 -34.08 -39.88 10.78
N ARG A 99 -32.88 -39.43 10.38
CA ARG A 99 -32.45 -38.94 9.04
C ARG A 99 -32.22 -37.43 8.98
N SER A 100 -31.05 -36.99 9.45
CA SER A 100 -30.28 -35.96 8.73
C SER A 100 -28.80 -36.01 9.15
N HIS A 101 -28.04 -36.85 8.45
CA HIS A 101 -26.65 -36.55 8.16
C HIS A 101 -26.63 -35.27 7.33
N GLY A 102 -26.10 -34.19 7.90
CA GLY A 102 -26.00 -32.90 7.23
C GLY A 102 -24.93 -32.06 7.89
N TYR A 103 -23.68 -32.51 7.82
CA TYR A 103 -22.55 -31.63 8.01
C TYR A 103 -22.65 -30.53 6.93
N SER A 104 -23.12 -29.33 7.29
CA SER A 104 -23.00 -28.17 6.41
C SER A 104 -21.64 -27.54 6.65
N SER A 105 -20.60 -28.20 6.14
CA SER A 105 -19.32 -27.59 5.84
C SER A 105 -19.50 -26.66 4.63
N ARG A 106 -19.96 -25.43 4.87
CA ARG A 106 -19.61 -24.27 4.03
C ARG A 106 -18.45 -23.60 4.76
N GLY A 107 -17.19 -23.90 4.45
CA GLY A 107 -16.62 -23.78 3.11
C GLY A 107 -16.22 -22.33 2.79
N ASP A 108 -15.99 -21.48 3.80
CA ASP A 108 -15.31 -20.21 3.59
C ASP A 108 -13.80 -20.43 3.56
N THR A 109 -13.30 -20.59 2.34
CA THR A 109 -11.88 -20.60 2.01
C THR A 109 -11.17 -19.38 2.61
N PRO A 110 -10.09 -19.54 3.40
CA PRO A 110 -9.31 -18.40 3.91
C PRO A 110 -8.53 -17.66 2.81
N ARG A 111 -8.57 -18.14 1.56
CA ARG A 111 -7.75 -17.62 0.45
C ARG A 111 -8.22 -16.28 -0.13
N ARG A 112 -9.48 -15.86 0.07
CA ARG A 112 -9.99 -14.60 -0.50
C ARG A 112 -9.81 -13.37 0.38
N ARG A 113 -9.56 -13.52 1.69
CA ARG A 113 -9.25 -12.37 2.56
C ARG A 113 -7.79 -11.92 2.47
N ALA A 114 -6.87 -12.83 2.13
CA ALA A 114 -5.44 -12.51 2.02
C ALA A 114 -5.07 -11.59 0.83
N ALA A 115 -5.97 -11.40 -0.15
CA ALA A 115 -5.71 -10.54 -1.31
C ALA A 115 -6.08 -9.06 -1.06
N ALA A 116 -6.94 -8.78 -0.06
CA ALA A 116 -7.39 -7.42 0.24
C ALA A 116 -6.55 -6.72 1.33
N ASP A 117 -5.63 -7.45 1.97
CA ASP A 117 -4.89 -7.00 3.16
C ASP A 117 -3.36 -6.86 2.90
N ARG A 118 -2.96 -6.81 1.62
CA ARG A 118 -1.55 -6.63 1.23
C ARG A 118 -1.03 -5.20 1.42
N SER A 119 -1.92 -4.23 1.67
CA SER A 119 -1.51 -2.85 2.01
C SER A 119 -1.00 -2.71 3.45
N SER A 120 -1.15 -3.75 4.30
CA SER A 120 -0.78 -3.69 5.72
C SER A 120 0.37 -4.65 6.11
N THR A 121 0.85 -5.50 5.19
CA THR A 121 1.96 -6.40 5.47
C THR A 121 3.32 -5.68 5.37
N PRO A 122 4.15 -5.68 6.43
CA PRO A 122 5.50 -5.14 6.35
C PRO A 122 6.29 -5.91 5.29
N LEU A 123 6.95 -5.16 4.40
CA LEU A 123 7.80 -5.70 3.34
C LEU A 123 8.81 -6.67 3.93
N ARG A 124 8.74 -7.95 3.50
CA ARG A 124 9.78 -8.93 3.80
C ARG A 124 10.98 -8.66 2.90
N LEU A 125 11.88 -7.78 3.35
CA LEU A 125 13.08 -7.36 2.62
C LEU A 125 14.05 -8.51 2.31
N ASP A 126 13.99 -9.61 3.06
CA ASP A 126 14.89 -10.76 2.91
C ASP A 126 14.31 -11.92 2.07
N ALA A 127 13.12 -11.76 1.50
CA ALA A 127 12.50 -12.80 0.67
C ALA A 127 12.99 -12.67 -0.79
N PRO A 128 13.46 -13.75 -1.43
CA PRO A 128 13.78 -13.71 -2.85
C PRO A 128 12.49 -13.41 -3.63
N VAL A 129 12.56 -12.40 -4.49
CA VAL A 129 11.44 -11.99 -5.35
C VAL A 129 11.00 -13.20 -6.16
N THR A 130 9.71 -13.52 -6.08
CA THR A 130 9.15 -14.62 -6.86
C THR A 130 8.91 -14.14 -8.30
N GLY A 131 9.02 -15.01 -9.31
CA GLY A 131 8.82 -14.59 -10.71
C GLY A 131 7.46 -13.95 -11.01
N LYS A 132 6.44 -14.17 -10.15
CA LYS A 132 5.15 -13.48 -10.24
C LYS A 132 5.22 -12.04 -9.74
N GLU A 133 6.03 -11.78 -8.72
CA GLU A 133 6.27 -10.42 -8.23
C GLU A 133 7.11 -9.64 -9.24
N GLU A 134 8.03 -10.27 -9.97
CA GLU A 134 8.74 -9.64 -11.08
C GLU A 134 7.78 -9.22 -12.21
N ASP A 135 6.87 -10.09 -12.63
CA ASP A 135 5.86 -9.78 -13.65
C ASP A 135 4.91 -8.64 -13.21
N GLU A 136 4.51 -8.63 -11.93
CA GLU A 136 3.66 -7.59 -11.34
C GLU A 136 4.40 -6.24 -11.31
N LEU A 137 5.66 -6.21 -10.86
CA LEU A 137 6.51 -5.02 -10.82
C LEU A 137 6.81 -4.47 -12.22
N GLU A 138 7.04 -5.33 -13.21
CA GLU A 138 7.24 -4.92 -14.60
C GLU A 138 5.95 -4.29 -15.15
N SER A 139 4.79 -4.87 -14.86
CA SER A 139 3.51 -4.32 -15.29
C SER A 139 3.18 -2.96 -14.65
N GLU A 140 3.55 -2.76 -13.39
CA GLU A 140 3.39 -1.49 -12.67
C GLU A 140 4.37 -0.42 -13.19
N PHE A 141 5.62 -0.82 -13.45
CA PHE A 141 6.63 0.04 -14.07
C PHE A 141 6.22 0.53 -15.46
N LEU A 142 5.65 -0.35 -16.29
CA LEU A 142 5.13 0.02 -17.61
C LEU A 142 3.92 0.95 -17.52
N GLN A 143 3.03 0.77 -16.54
CA GLN A 143 1.92 1.69 -16.27
C GLN A 143 2.41 3.08 -15.83
N LEU A 144 3.41 3.13 -14.95
CA LEU A 144 4.00 4.40 -14.47
C LEU A 144 4.69 5.16 -15.62
N LYS A 145 5.27 4.44 -16.57
CA LYS A 145 5.89 5.01 -17.79
C LYS A 145 4.86 5.42 -18.86
N GLY A 146 3.56 5.25 -18.61
CA GLY A 146 2.49 5.54 -19.57
C GLY A 146 2.47 4.60 -20.79
N MET A 147 3.15 3.46 -20.71
CA MET A 147 3.23 2.45 -21.76
C MET A 147 2.17 1.38 -21.49
N ASN A 148 0.93 1.62 -21.91
CA ASN A 148 -0.10 0.59 -21.90
C ASN A 148 0.27 -0.51 -22.92
N THR A 149 0.77 -1.66 -22.45
CA THR A 149 0.82 -2.86 -23.29
C THR A 149 -0.58 -3.46 -23.42
N PRO A 150 -1.10 -3.68 -24.64
CA PRO A 150 -2.37 -4.35 -24.81
C PRO A 150 -2.25 -5.79 -24.31
N ALA A 151 -3.17 -6.17 -23.42
CA ALA A 151 -3.30 -7.50 -22.87
C ALA A 151 -3.20 -8.58 -23.95
N ASN A 152 -2.29 -9.53 -23.73
CA ASN A 152 -2.12 -10.74 -24.52
C ASN A 152 -3.45 -11.52 -24.54
N LYS A 153 -4.22 -11.39 -25.63
CA LYS A 153 -5.37 -12.24 -25.92
C LYS A 153 -4.84 -13.66 -26.08
N LYS A 154 -5.08 -14.50 -25.07
CA LYS A 154 -5.01 -15.96 -25.21
C LYS A 154 -5.88 -16.38 -26.40
N THR A 155 -5.25 -16.66 -27.52
CA THR A 155 -5.85 -17.41 -28.61
C THR A 155 -5.93 -18.86 -28.14
N ASN A 156 -7.13 -19.29 -27.74
CA ASN A 156 -7.43 -20.71 -27.61
C ASN A 156 -7.41 -21.33 -29.01
N SER A 157 -6.26 -21.82 -29.48
CA SER A 157 -6.23 -22.83 -30.53
C SER A 157 -6.52 -24.18 -29.87
N ALA A 158 -7.82 -24.53 -29.83
CA ALA A 158 -8.24 -25.88 -29.53
C ALA A 158 -7.63 -26.83 -30.58
N GLY A 159 -6.66 -27.63 -30.17
CA GLY A 159 -6.18 -28.77 -30.94
C GLY A 159 -7.32 -29.77 -31.10
N ALA A 160 -7.94 -29.76 -32.29
CA ALA A 160 -8.78 -30.85 -32.75
C ALA A 160 -7.86 -31.97 -33.25
N ASN A 161 -7.53 -32.90 -32.36
CA ASN A 161 -6.97 -34.20 -32.75
C ASN A 161 -7.72 -35.29 -31.97
N ARG A 162 -8.72 -35.89 -32.63
CA ARG A 162 -9.28 -37.20 -32.25
C ARG A 162 -9.61 -37.96 -33.53
N ARG A 163 -8.80 -39.01 -33.73
CA ARG A 163 -9.07 -40.32 -34.37
C ARG A 163 -9.76 -40.34 -35.71
#